data_AF-A0A4U0MX58-F1
#
_entry.id   AF-A0A4U0MX58-F1
#
_cell.length_a   1.000
_cell.length_b   1.000
_cell.length_c   1.000
_cell.angle_alpha   90.00
_cell.angle_beta   90.00
_cell.angle_gamma   90.00
#
_symmetry.space_group_name_H-M   'P 1'
#
loop_
_entity.id
_entity.type
_entity.pdbx_description
1 polymer ?
#
loop_
_entity_poly.entity_id
_entity_poly.type
_entity_poly.pdbx_seq_one_letter_code
_entity_poly.pdbx_strand_id
1 'polypeptide(L)'
;MPRRTATLLASTLMLIALLCAGVLFPVPYAEMSPGPTVNTLGDHDGEPVLQISGRRTYPENGQPKGNLNMTTVRVTGPDYTMNLFEAVYGWLDHDSAVVPHKTLYPEGQTAEQADQENAEEFSQSQESAKVAALEQLHIPVATQTVVGSVVKDKPADGRLHAGDVIKAVDGTPVKASGDVAKLVTKHKPGERVVFTIIPAKEAAAAEKKGRRPATGGKPIAITTVKAPDGRAIVGIQADVDHTFPFTIDVKLADVGGPSAGLMFALGIIDKLTPGDLTGGRFVAGTGTIDDKGKVGPIGGISMKTVGARSQGAEFFLTPKANCATAAKDTPKGLRLVKVDTIGDAVKALEKIRTGDTAGLPSCGPAGR
;
A
#
# COMPACT_ATOMS: atom_id res chain seq x y z
N MET A 1 4.39 64.18 -18.46
CA MET A 1 5.31 63.03 -18.33
C MET A 1 5.95 62.73 -19.68
N PRO A 2 7.28 62.61 -19.80
CA PRO A 2 7.88 62.15 -21.04
C PRO A 2 7.31 60.77 -21.41
N ARG A 3 7.07 60.53 -22.70
CA ARG A 3 6.47 59.26 -23.20
C ARG A 3 7.17 58.02 -22.62
N ARG A 4 8.48 58.09 -22.42
CA ARG A 4 9.30 57.05 -21.78
C ARG A 4 8.89 56.73 -20.34
N THR A 5 8.62 57.72 -19.50
CA THR A 5 8.16 57.48 -18.11
C THR A 5 6.74 56.91 -18.07
N ALA A 6 5.87 57.31 -19.00
CA ALA A 6 4.51 56.77 -19.06
C ALA A 6 4.51 55.30 -19.51
N THR A 7 5.34 54.95 -20.51
CA THR A 7 5.53 53.55 -20.91
C THR A 7 6.15 52.73 -19.79
N LEU A 8 7.20 53.21 -19.11
CA LEU A 8 7.80 52.52 -17.97
C LEU A 8 6.78 52.29 -16.84
N LEU A 9 5.99 53.30 -16.47
CA LEU A 9 4.96 53.15 -15.43
C LEU A 9 3.88 52.15 -15.83
N ALA A 10 3.38 52.22 -17.07
CA ALA A 10 2.37 51.30 -17.58
C ALA A 10 2.89 49.86 -17.63
N SER A 11 4.13 49.65 -18.10
CA SER A 11 4.77 48.33 -18.12
C SER A 11 4.99 47.79 -16.72
N THR A 12 5.42 48.61 -15.76
CA THR A 12 5.61 48.19 -14.37
C THR A 12 4.27 47.86 -13.70
N LEU A 13 3.24 48.67 -13.90
CA LEU A 13 1.90 48.39 -13.38
C LEU A 13 1.31 47.11 -13.98
N MET A 14 1.52 46.89 -15.28
CA MET A 14 1.07 45.66 -15.94
C MET A 14 1.85 44.43 -15.46
N LEU A 15 3.17 44.57 -15.23
CA LEU A 15 3.97 43.53 -14.62
C LEU A 15 3.49 43.21 -13.21
N ILE A 16 3.26 44.22 -12.36
CA ILE A 16 2.73 44.03 -11.01
C ILE A 16 1.35 43.35 -11.07
N ALA A 17 0.47 43.77 -11.98
CA ALA A 17 -0.84 43.14 -12.15
C ALA A 17 -0.72 41.65 -12.56
N LEU A 18 0.20 41.31 -13.45
CA LEU A 18 0.48 39.92 -13.85
C LEU A 18 1.09 39.11 -12.70
N LEU A 19 2.00 39.69 -11.92
CA LEU A 19 2.58 39.04 -10.74
C LEU A 19 1.49 38.79 -9.68
N CYS A 20 0.65 39.79 -9.39
CA CYS A 20 -0.50 39.64 -8.49
C CYS A 20 -1.46 38.55 -8.99
N ALA A 21 -1.77 38.52 -10.29
CA ALA A 21 -2.58 37.47 -10.87
C ALA A 21 -1.93 36.07 -10.69
N GLY A 22 -0.62 35.95 -10.91
CA GLY A 22 0.09 34.67 -10.71
C GLY A 22 0.06 34.15 -9.27
N VAL A 23 -0.03 35.04 -8.27
CA VAL A 23 -0.18 34.66 -6.85
C VAL A 23 -1.63 34.37 -6.49
N LEU A 24 -2.58 35.13 -7.03
CA LEU A 24 -4.00 35.09 -6.64
C LEU A 24 -4.81 34.02 -7.37
N PHE A 25 -4.39 33.60 -8.56
CA PHE A 25 -5.10 32.58 -9.34
C PHE A 25 -4.47 31.19 -9.13
N PRO A 26 -5.22 30.22 -8.58
CA PRO A 26 -4.72 28.87 -8.39
C PRO A 26 -4.58 28.14 -9.72
N VAL A 27 -3.61 27.24 -9.80
CA VAL A 27 -3.35 26.37 -10.95
C VAL A 27 -3.69 24.92 -10.61
N PRO A 28 -4.16 24.10 -11.58
CA PRO A 28 -4.67 22.75 -11.33
C PRO A 28 -3.54 21.70 -11.21
N TYR A 29 -2.55 21.98 -10.37
CA TYR A 29 -1.39 21.13 -10.14
C TYR A 29 -1.28 20.77 -8.65
N ALA A 30 -0.58 19.67 -8.37
CA ALA A 30 -0.18 19.21 -7.05
C ALA A 30 1.34 18.97 -7.04
N GLU A 31 1.96 19.07 -5.86
CA GLU A 31 3.38 18.78 -5.68
C GLU A 31 3.57 17.42 -5.01
N MET A 32 4.52 16.65 -5.53
CA MET A 32 5.06 15.45 -4.89
C MET A 32 6.52 15.66 -4.51
N SER A 33 6.87 15.41 -3.25
CA SER A 33 8.24 15.56 -2.73
C SER A 33 8.67 14.34 -1.90
N PRO A 34 9.97 14.17 -1.59
CA PRO A 34 10.45 13.03 -0.83
C PRO A 34 9.83 12.99 0.57
N GLY A 35 9.26 11.84 0.93
CA GLY A 35 8.69 11.62 2.25
C GLY A 35 9.70 11.03 3.25
N PRO A 36 9.31 10.92 4.53
CA PRO A 36 10.13 10.24 5.52
C PRO A 36 10.39 8.77 5.13
N THR A 37 11.51 8.24 5.62
CA THR A 37 11.80 6.80 5.56
C THR A 37 11.67 6.20 6.94
N VAL A 38 11.22 4.96 7.01
CA VAL A 38 11.00 4.26 8.29
C VAL A 38 11.67 2.89 8.21
N ASN A 39 12.53 2.59 9.19
CA ASN A 39 13.15 1.27 9.32
C ASN A 39 12.13 0.26 9.85
N THR A 40 11.75 -0.73 9.04
CA THR A 40 10.76 -1.74 9.43
C THR A 40 11.26 -2.68 10.54
N LEU A 41 12.56 -2.74 10.77
CA LEU A 41 13.16 -3.57 11.82
C LEU A 41 13.22 -2.88 13.18
N GLY A 42 13.16 -1.54 13.19
CA GLY A 42 13.31 -0.70 14.37
C GLY A 42 12.00 -0.15 14.93
N ASP A 43 12.13 0.97 15.64
CA ASP A 43 11.03 1.67 16.30
C ASP A 43 10.66 2.96 15.56
N HIS A 44 9.39 3.34 15.65
CA HIS A 44 8.84 4.62 15.19
C HIS A 44 8.00 5.21 16.33
N ASP A 45 8.28 6.46 16.71
CA ASP A 45 7.63 7.15 17.84
C ASP A 45 7.60 6.36 19.17
N GLY A 46 8.65 5.57 19.41
CA GLY A 46 8.80 4.78 20.64
C GLY A 46 8.06 3.43 20.62
N GLU A 47 7.42 3.06 19.51
CA GLU A 47 6.82 1.73 19.32
C GLU A 47 7.51 0.94 18.20
N PRO A 48 7.68 -0.39 18.34
CA PRO A 48 8.22 -1.22 17.27
C PRO A 48 7.33 -1.18 16.03
N VAL A 49 7.93 -0.94 14.86
CA VAL A 49 7.20 -0.88 13.58
C VAL A 49 6.58 -2.24 13.25
N LEU A 50 7.28 -3.34 13.55
CA LEU A 50 6.80 -4.70 13.36
C LEU A 50 6.86 -5.45 14.69
N GLN A 51 5.70 -5.88 15.18
CA GLN A 51 5.55 -6.67 16.40
C GLN A 51 4.98 -8.04 16.07
N ILE A 52 5.69 -9.10 16.44
CA ILE A 52 5.27 -10.49 16.23
C ILE A 52 5.14 -11.18 17.59
N SER A 53 3.98 -11.76 17.85
CA SER A 53 3.64 -12.45 19.10
C SER A 53 3.10 -13.84 18.84
N GLY A 54 3.33 -14.80 19.74
CA GLY A 54 2.86 -16.19 19.59
C GLY A 54 3.77 -17.07 18.71
N ARG A 55 4.94 -16.58 18.32
CA ARG A 55 6.00 -17.36 17.67
C ARG A 55 7.38 -16.87 18.09
N ARG A 56 8.38 -17.75 18.03
CA ARG A 56 9.78 -17.37 18.23
C ARG A 56 10.19 -16.38 17.14
N THR A 57 10.61 -15.20 17.56
CA THR A 57 11.34 -14.24 16.75
C THR A 57 12.83 -14.35 17.05
N TYR A 58 13.65 -13.81 16.16
CA TYR A 58 15.10 -13.76 16.31
C TYR A 58 15.52 -12.31 16.50
N PRO A 59 15.34 -11.74 17.71
CA PRO A 59 15.87 -10.42 18.00
C PRO A 59 17.40 -10.49 17.93
N GLU A 60 18.01 -9.64 17.11
CA GLU A 60 19.45 -9.42 17.10
C GLU A 60 19.87 -8.77 18.43
N ASN A 61 20.18 -9.54 19.48
CA ASN A 61 20.91 -9.11 20.67
C ASN A 61 20.68 -7.65 21.18
N GLY A 62 19.46 -7.12 21.06
CA GLY A 62 19.08 -5.76 21.46
C GLY A 62 19.09 -4.63 20.41
N GLN A 63 19.56 -4.81 19.16
CA GLN A 63 19.49 -3.82 18.06
C GLN A 63 19.62 -4.52 16.69
N PRO A 64 18.76 -4.25 15.68
CA PRO A 64 19.09 -4.58 14.30
C PRO A 64 20.33 -3.78 13.89
N LYS A 65 21.41 -4.46 13.51
CA LYS A 65 22.65 -3.75 13.12
C LYS A 65 22.54 -3.08 11.75
N GLY A 66 21.51 -3.41 10.97
CA GLY A 66 21.26 -2.81 9.67
C GLY A 66 19.89 -2.15 9.53
N ASN A 67 19.64 -1.63 8.34
CA ASN A 67 18.45 -0.85 8.04
C ASN A 67 17.69 -1.50 6.89
N LEU A 68 16.39 -1.68 7.09
CA LEU A 68 15.45 -2.10 6.07
C LEU A 68 14.36 -1.04 5.98
N ASN A 69 14.64 0.03 5.25
CA ASN A 69 13.79 1.21 5.26
C ASN A 69 12.77 1.19 4.13
N MET A 70 11.50 1.37 4.48
CA MET A 70 10.51 1.79 3.50
C MET A 70 10.61 3.29 3.24
N THR A 71 10.20 3.72 2.04
CA THR A 71 10.18 5.13 1.63
C THR A 71 8.79 5.58 1.25
N THR A 72 8.42 6.77 1.69
CA THR A 72 7.14 7.42 1.37
C THR A 72 7.34 8.60 0.42
N VAL A 73 6.24 9.14 -0.09
CA VAL A 73 6.21 10.37 -0.88
C VAL A 73 5.23 11.31 -0.17
N ARG A 74 5.60 12.57 -0.02
CA ARG A 74 4.68 13.62 0.42
C ARG A 74 3.94 14.15 -0.79
N VAL A 75 2.63 14.25 -0.67
CA VAL A 75 1.76 14.81 -1.69
C VAL A 75 1.00 15.97 -1.07
N THR A 76 0.92 17.10 -1.77
CA THR A 76 0.05 18.20 -1.33
C THR A 76 -1.40 17.72 -1.22
N GLY A 77 -2.09 18.12 -0.16
CA GLY A 77 -3.46 17.68 0.11
C GLY A 77 -4.44 18.05 -1.02
N PRO A 78 -5.60 17.38 -1.11
CA PRO A 78 -6.58 17.61 -2.16
C PRO A 78 -7.15 19.03 -2.16
N ASP A 79 -7.25 19.67 -0.99
CA ASP A 79 -7.70 21.06 -0.83
C ASP A 79 -6.59 22.11 -1.03
N TYR A 80 -5.34 21.66 -1.24
CA TYR A 80 -4.22 22.58 -1.47
C TYR A 80 -4.34 23.25 -2.83
N THR A 81 -4.25 24.57 -2.85
CA THR A 81 -4.35 25.39 -4.06
C THR A 81 -2.99 25.98 -4.39
N MET A 82 -2.26 25.32 -5.29
CA MET A 82 -0.97 25.80 -5.74
C MET A 82 -1.13 27.05 -6.60
N ASN A 83 -0.29 28.07 -6.39
CA ASN A 83 -0.23 29.24 -7.26
C ASN A 83 0.80 29.08 -8.39
N LEU A 84 0.83 30.01 -9.35
CA LEU A 84 1.69 29.91 -10.53
C LEU A 84 3.19 29.95 -10.18
N PHE A 85 3.58 30.71 -9.16
CA PHE A 85 4.98 30.81 -8.75
C PHE A 85 5.47 29.53 -8.08
N GLU A 86 4.63 28.93 -7.23
CA GLU A 86 4.91 27.63 -6.62
C GLU A 86 5.07 26.54 -7.70
N ALA A 87 4.20 26.52 -8.71
CA ALA A 87 4.30 25.56 -9.81
C ALA A 87 5.59 25.73 -10.63
N VAL A 88 5.98 26.97 -10.94
CA VAL A 88 7.24 27.25 -11.64
C VAL A 88 8.45 26.90 -10.77
N TYR A 89 8.42 27.22 -9.48
CA TYR A 89 9.49 26.88 -8.55
C TYR A 89 9.64 25.36 -8.41
N GLY A 90 8.54 24.63 -8.21
CA GLY A 90 8.54 23.17 -8.10
C GLY A 90 8.97 22.45 -9.39
N TRP A 91 8.84 23.07 -10.56
CA TRP A 91 9.43 22.55 -11.81
C TRP A 91 10.94 22.78 -11.93
N LEU A 92 11.49 23.77 -11.21
CA LEU A 92 12.92 24.06 -11.16
C LEU A 92 13.63 23.30 -10.05
N ASP A 93 12.88 22.85 -9.02
CA ASP A 93 13.38 21.95 -8.00
C ASP A 93 13.65 20.56 -8.58
N HIS A 94 14.82 20.00 -8.30
CA HIS A 94 15.21 18.67 -8.78
C HIS A 94 14.64 17.54 -7.92
N ASP A 95 14.24 17.85 -6.68
CA ASP A 95 13.78 16.84 -5.73
C ASP A 95 12.24 16.73 -5.67
N SER A 96 11.51 17.67 -6.28
CA SER A 96 10.04 17.69 -6.34
C SER A 96 9.50 17.44 -7.76
N ALA A 97 8.24 17.01 -7.85
CA ALA A 97 7.50 16.95 -9.11
C ALA A 97 6.16 17.65 -8.99
N VAL A 98 5.92 18.56 -9.92
CA VAL A 98 4.63 19.19 -10.12
C VAL A 98 3.84 18.37 -11.15
N VAL A 99 2.74 17.78 -10.72
CA VAL A 99 1.87 16.93 -11.54
C VAL A 99 0.44 17.47 -11.57
N PRO A 100 -0.35 17.20 -12.62
CA PRO A 100 -1.74 17.66 -12.66
C PRO A 100 -2.53 17.09 -11.48
N HIS A 101 -3.26 17.94 -10.75
CA HIS A 101 -3.99 17.57 -9.52
C HIS A 101 -4.93 16.39 -9.74
N LYS A 102 -5.66 16.39 -10.86
CA LYS A 102 -6.56 15.31 -11.31
C LYS A 102 -5.92 13.93 -11.50
N THR A 103 -4.59 13.86 -11.56
CA THR A 103 -3.84 12.59 -11.66
C THR A 103 -3.78 11.89 -10.30
N LEU A 104 -3.89 12.65 -9.22
CA LEU A 104 -3.80 12.18 -7.84
C LEU A 104 -5.19 12.10 -7.18
N TYR A 105 -6.06 13.07 -7.48
CA TYR A 105 -7.41 13.14 -6.93
C TYR A 105 -8.43 13.26 -8.08
N PRO A 106 -9.17 12.19 -8.41
CA PRO A 106 -10.22 12.24 -9.42
C PRO A 106 -11.27 13.32 -9.14
N GLU A 107 -11.90 13.87 -10.19
CA GLU A 107 -12.90 14.94 -10.04
C GLU A 107 -14.06 14.52 -9.12
N GLY A 108 -14.29 15.29 -8.06
CA GLY A 108 -15.35 15.05 -7.09
C GLY A 108 -14.99 14.18 -5.89
N GLN A 109 -13.75 13.68 -5.79
CA GLN A 109 -13.26 12.99 -4.61
C GLN A 109 -12.97 14.00 -3.48
N THR A 110 -13.47 13.75 -2.27
CA THR A 110 -13.17 14.59 -1.09
C THR A 110 -11.87 14.18 -0.41
N ALA A 111 -11.33 15.05 0.44
CA ALA A 111 -10.15 14.73 1.25
C ALA A 111 -10.35 13.47 2.09
N GLU A 112 -11.50 13.38 2.77
CA GLU A 112 -11.82 12.23 3.61
C GLU A 112 -11.95 10.93 2.81
N GLN A 113 -12.44 10.99 1.58
CA GLN A 113 -12.52 9.82 0.71
C GLN A 113 -11.13 9.33 0.27
N ALA A 114 -10.24 10.26 -0.10
CA ALA A 114 -8.87 9.92 -0.47
C ALA A 114 -8.08 9.34 0.72
N ASP A 115 -8.25 9.91 1.91
CA ASP A 115 -7.62 9.40 3.14
C ASP A 115 -8.14 8.01 3.51
N GLN A 116 -9.46 7.78 3.38
CA GLN A 116 -10.06 6.47 3.60
C GLN A 116 -9.53 5.43 2.62
N GLU A 117 -9.48 5.74 1.32
CA GLU A 117 -8.95 4.84 0.29
C GLU A 117 -7.48 4.50 0.55
N ASN A 118 -6.65 5.50 0.85
CA ASN A 118 -5.24 5.30 1.18
C ASN A 118 -5.04 4.42 2.43
N ALA A 119 -5.90 4.56 3.44
CA ALA A 119 -5.86 3.74 4.66
C ALA A 119 -6.30 2.28 4.39
N GLU A 120 -7.29 2.09 3.53
CA GLU A 120 -7.73 0.77 3.07
C GLU A 120 -6.62 0.07 2.26
N GLU A 121 -6.01 0.76 1.30
CA GLU A 121 -4.88 0.24 0.52
C GLU A 121 -3.67 -0.10 1.40
N PHE A 122 -3.38 0.73 2.40
CA PHE A 122 -2.30 0.48 3.34
C PHE A 122 -2.57 -0.77 4.18
N SER A 123 -3.80 -0.93 4.68
CA SER A 123 -4.21 -2.11 5.44
C SER A 123 -4.12 -3.38 4.59
N GLN A 124 -4.59 -3.34 3.34
CA GLN A 124 -4.48 -4.45 2.39
C GLN A 124 -3.02 -4.79 2.06
N SER A 125 -2.15 -3.77 1.95
CA SER A 125 -0.73 -3.98 1.71
C SER A 125 -0.02 -4.63 2.88
N GLN A 126 -0.40 -4.35 4.13
CA GLN A 126 0.13 -5.05 5.30
C GLN A 126 -0.32 -6.51 5.29
N GLU A 127 -1.57 -6.76 4.94
CA GLU A 127 -2.14 -8.10 4.89
C GLU A 127 -1.44 -8.97 3.84
N SER A 128 -1.33 -8.46 2.61
CA SER A 128 -0.61 -9.14 1.51
C SER A 128 0.86 -9.38 1.87
N ALA A 129 1.49 -8.43 2.58
CA ALA A 129 2.87 -8.57 3.04
C ALA A 129 3.04 -9.70 4.06
N LYS A 130 2.10 -9.86 5.01
CA LYS A 130 2.10 -10.99 5.95
C LYS A 130 1.96 -12.31 5.20
N VAL A 131 1.02 -12.42 4.27
CA VAL A 131 0.80 -13.63 3.47
C VAL A 131 2.07 -13.99 2.70
N ALA A 132 2.59 -13.06 1.91
CA ALA A 132 3.79 -13.26 1.09
C ALA A 132 5.01 -13.65 1.93
N ALA A 133 5.21 -13.03 3.10
CA ALA A 133 6.30 -13.38 4.01
C ALA A 133 6.17 -14.80 4.56
N LEU A 134 4.97 -15.18 4.99
CA LEU A 134 4.71 -16.51 5.54
C LEU A 134 4.81 -17.59 4.48
N GLU A 135 4.29 -17.35 3.27
CA GLU A 135 4.45 -18.26 2.13
C GLU A 135 5.93 -18.45 1.76
N GLN A 136 6.71 -17.36 1.73
CA GLN A 136 8.15 -17.39 1.48
C GLN A 136 8.92 -18.21 2.54
N LEU A 137 8.40 -18.26 3.77
CA LEU A 137 8.93 -19.08 4.88
C LEU A 137 8.29 -20.48 4.97
N HIS A 138 7.43 -20.85 4.01
CA HIS A 138 6.68 -22.11 4.01
C HIS A 138 5.82 -22.32 5.27
N ILE A 139 5.31 -21.23 5.84
CA ILE A 139 4.36 -21.24 6.95
C ILE A 139 2.94 -21.20 6.37
N PRO A 140 2.07 -22.19 6.69
CA PRO A 140 0.74 -22.24 6.11
C PRO A 140 -0.14 -21.08 6.62
N VAL A 141 -0.74 -20.36 5.68
CA VAL A 141 -1.79 -19.36 5.94
C VAL A 141 -3.13 -19.97 5.55
N ALA A 142 -4.10 -19.93 6.46
CA ALA A 142 -5.45 -20.39 6.16
C ALA A 142 -6.24 -19.26 5.52
N THR A 143 -7.08 -19.58 4.53
CA THR A 143 -7.98 -18.61 3.91
C THR A 143 -9.42 -18.89 4.33
N GLN A 144 -10.21 -17.83 4.41
CA GLN A 144 -11.65 -17.88 4.65
C GLN A 144 -12.36 -16.92 3.70
N THR A 145 -13.58 -17.26 3.29
CA THR A 145 -14.39 -16.35 2.48
C THR A 145 -15.14 -15.39 3.39
N VAL A 146 -15.04 -14.09 3.13
CA VAL A 146 -15.72 -13.04 3.90
C VAL A 146 -16.59 -12.20 2.99
N VAL A 147 -17.45 -11.38 3.60
CA VAL A 147 -18.09 -10.25 2.93
C VAL A 147 -17.05 -9.15 2.80
N GLY A 148 -16.58 -8.86 1.59
CA GLY A 148 -15.66 -7.75 1.33
C GLY A 148 -16.37 -6.40 1.34
N SER A 149 -17.51 -6.30 0.65
CA SER A 149 -18.35 -5.10 0.66
C SER A 149 -19.83 -5.42 0.52
N VAL A 150 -20.65 -4.48 0.98
CA VAL A 150 -22.11 -4.56 0.89
C VAL A 150 -22.60 -3.37 0.08
N VAL A 151 -23.38 -3.64 -0.96
CA VAL A 151 -23.94 -2.61 -1.83
C VAL A 151 -25.14 -1.98 -1.12
N LYS A 152 -25.10 -0.66 -0.96
CA LYS A 152 -26.19 0.12 -0.36
C LYS A 152 -27.51 -0.14 -1.09
N ASP A 153 -28.61 -0.15 -0.34
CA ASP A 153 -29.98 -0.34 -0.85
C ASP A 153 -30.21 -1.68 -1.58
N LYS A 154 -29.40 -2.70 -1.26
CA LYS A 154 -29.60 -4.09 -1.70
C LYS A 154 -29.99 -4.99 -0.52
N PRO A 155 -30.51 -6.22 -0.78
CA PRO A 155 -31.06 -7.07 0.28
C PRO A 155 -30.13 -7.43 1.44
N ALA A 156 -28.82 -7.42 1.21
CA ALA A 156 -27.81 -7.68 2.23
C ALA A 156 -27.50 -6.45 3.11
N ASP A 157 -27.91 -5.25 2.70
CA ASP A 157 -27.71 -4.01 3.46
C ASP A 157 -28.39 -4.09 4.84
N GLY A 158 -27.64 -3.76 5.88
CA GLY A 158 -28.04 -3.89 7.30
C GLY A 158 -28.23 -5.34 7.80
N ARG A 159 -27.94 -6.36 6.98
CA ARG A 159 -28.10 -7.79 7.32
C ARG A 159 -26.78 -8.52 7.39
N LEU A 160 -25.91 -8.23 6.43
CA LEU A 160 -24.51 -8.64 6.39
C LEU A 160 -23.64 -7.40 6.50
N HIS A 161 -22.45 -7.57 7.05
CA HIS A 161 -21.48 -6.49 7.20
C HIS A 161 -20.14 -6.91 6.62
N ALA A 162 -19.36 -5.94 6.16
CA ALA A 162 -17.99 -6.19 5.74
C ALA A 162 -17.20 -6.87 6.87
N GLY A 163 -16.44 -7.90 6.54
CA GLY A 163 -15.71 -8.76 7.48
C GLY A 163 -16.50 -9.94 8.05
N ASP A 164 -17.80 -10.09 7.76
CA ASP A 164 -18.54 -11.30 8.16
C ASP A 164 -17.99 -12.53 7.42
N VAL A 165 -17.61 -13.59 8.15
CA VAL A 165 -17.05 -14.82 7.57
C VAL A 165 -18.19 -15.71 7.06
N ILE A 166 -18.19 -16.00 5.76
CA ILE A 166 -19.19 -16.82 5.09
C ILE A 166 -18.75 -18.29 5.16
N LYS A 167 -19.45 -19.10 5.98
CA LYS A 167 -19.16 -20.53 6.11
C LYS A 167 -19.93 -21.38 5.09
N ALA A 168 -21.18 -21.03 4.84
CA ALA A 168 -22.05 -21.76 3.93
C ALA A 168 -23.15 -20.86 3.34
N VAL A 169 -23.64 -21.23 2.16
CA VAL A 169 -24.86 -20.69 1.55
C VAL A 169 -25.82 -21.85 1.31
N ASP A 170 -27.03 -21.78 1.87
CA ASP A 170 -28.05 -22.83 1.86
C ASP A 170 -27.52 -24.20 2.31
N GLY A 171 -26.72 -24.20 3.37
CA GLY A 171 -26.07 -25.39 3.91
C GLY A 171 -24.91 -25.93 3.07
N THR A 172 -24.63 -25.36 1.89
CA THR A 172 -23.49 -25.73 1.06
C THR A 172 -22.24 -24.97 1.53
N PRO A 173 -21.16 -25.66 1.95
CA PRO A 173 -19.93 -25.01 2.38
C PRO A 173 -19.29 -24.16 1.28
N VAL A 174 -18.87 -22.95 1.65
CA VAL A 174 -18.14 -22.03 0.76
C VAL A 174 -16.64 -22.23 0.96
N LYS A 175 -15.90 -22.43 -0.14
CA LYS A 175 -14.43 -22.62 -0.11
C LYS A 175 -13.68 -21.51 -0.83
N ALA A 176 -14.31 -20.87 -1.81
CA ALA A 176 -13.77 -19.74 -2.54
C ALA A 176 -14.81 -18.62 -2.66
N SER A 177 -14.36 -17.37 -2.79
CA SER A 177 -15.23 -16.20 -2.99
C SER A 177 -16.21 -16.37 -4.16
N GLY A 178 -15.74 -17.00 -5.26
CA GLY A 178 -16.58 -17.32 -6.41
C GLY A 178 -17.72 -18.31 -6.14
N ASP A 179 -17.65 -19.11 -5.08
CA ASP A 179 -18.72 -20.05 -4.73
C ASP A 179 -19.98 -19.32 -4.27
N VAL A 180 -19.81 -18.18 -3.58
CA VAL A 180 -20.94 -17.37 -3.08
C VAL A 180 -21.81 -16.91 -4.24
N ALA A 181 -21.21 -16.31 -5.27
CA ALA A 181 -21.94 -15.86 -6.45
C ALA A 181 -22.61 -17.02 -7.19
N LYS A 182 -21.92 -18.16 -7.33
CA LYS A 182 -22.47 -19.38 -7.97
C LYS A 182 -23.66 -19.95 -7.21
N LEU A 183 -23.65 -19.90 -5.88
CA LEU A 183 -24.73 -20.44 -5.05
C LEU A 183 -25.95 -19.50 -5.09
N VAL A 184 -25.74 -18.19 -4.92
CA VAL A 184 -26.83 -17.20 -4.96
C VAL A 184 -27.53 -17.18 -6.32
N THR A 185 -26.78 -17.26 -7.42
CA THR A 185 -27.34 -17.17 -8.78
C THR A 185 -28.11 -18.41 -9.24
N LYS A 186 -28.08 -19.52 -8.48
CA LYS A 186 -28.96 -20.68 -8.73
C LYS A 186 -30.43 -20.39 -8.40
N HIS A 187 -30.68 -19.37 -7.58
CA HIS A 187 -32.01 -18.96 -7.18
C HIS A 187 -32.67 -18.05 -8.21
N LYS A 188 -34.00 -17.99 -8.15
CA LYS A 188 -34.76 -16.96 -8.88
C LYS A 188 -34.87 -15.69 -8.03
N PRO A 189 -34.90 -14.50 -8.65
CA PRO A 189 -35.20 -13.27 -7.93
C PRO A 189 -36.48 -13.39 -7.10
N GLY A 190 -36.42 -12.97 -5.83
CA GLY A 190 -37.50 -13.11 -4.85
C GLY A 190 -37.44 -14.37 -3.99
N GLU A 191 -36.57 -15.32 -4.29
CA GLU A 191 -36.33 -16.48 -3.44
C GLU A 191 -35.39 -16.14 -2.27
N ARG A 192 -35.55 -16.88 -1.17
CA ARG A 192 -34.72 -16.76 0.03
C ARG A 192 -33.46 -17.61 -0.09
N VAL A 193 -32.33 -16.99 0.27
CA VAL A 193 -31.01 -17.61 0.38
C VAL A 193 -30.55 -17.49 1.83
N VAL A 194 -30.05 -18.56 2.43
CA VAL A 194 -29.61 -18.59 3.82
C VAL A 194 -28.10 -18.61 3.91
N PHE A 195 -27.52 -17.54 4.44
CA PHE A 195 -26.09 -17.44 4.72
C PHE A 195 -25.80 -17.93 6.13
N THR A 196 -24.85 -18.84 6.28
CA THR A 196 -24.29 -19.19 7.60
C THR A 196 -23.03 -18.38 7.82
N ILE A 197 -23.10 -17.37 8.68
CA ILE A 197 -22.01 -16.40 8.87
C ILE A 197 -21.47 -16.39 10.31
N ILE A 198 -20.20 -16.03 10.46
CA ILE A 198 -19.62 -15.66 11.76
C ILE A 198 -19.41 -14.14 11.73
N PRO A 199 -20.02 -13.37 12.65
CA PRO A 199 -19.89 -11.93 12.65
C PRO A 199 -18.42 -11.48 12.72
N ALA A 200 -18.07 -10.41 12.00
CA ALA A 200 -16.69 -9.90 11.92
C ALA A 200 -16.01 -9.72 13.30
N LYS A 201 -16.75 -9.18 14.27
CA LYS A 201 -16.25 -8.98 15.65
C LYS A 201 -15.95 -10.29 16.37
N GLU A 202 -16.76 -11.32 16.15
CA GLU A 202 -16.56 -12.65 16.76
C GLU A 202 -15.37 -13.37 16.10
N ALA A 203 -15.23 -13.24 14.77
CA ALA A 203 -14.08 -13.75 14.03
C ALA A 203 -12.76 -13.10 14.49
N ALA A 204 -12.72 -11.76 14.52
CA ALA A 204 -11.56 -11.01 14.99
C ALA A 204 -11.19 -11.31 16.45
N ALA A 205 -12.18 -11.52 17.33
CA ALA A 205 -11.95 -11.90 18.72
C ALA A 205 -11.37 -13.32 18.87
N ALA A 206 -11.72 -14.25 17.97
CA ALA A 206 -11.15 -15.59 17.94
C ALA A 206 -9.70 -15.56 17.44
N GLU A 207 -9.44 -14.80 16.37
CA GLU A 207 -8.10 -14.63 15.79
C GLU A 207 -7.14 -13.96 16.77
N LYS A 208 -7.56 -12.91 17.48
CA LYS A 208 -6.76 -12.31 18.57
C LYS A 208 -6.38 -13.28 19.68
N LYS A 209 -7.13 -14.38 19.84
CA LYS A 209 -6.85 -15.46 20.81
C LYS A 209 -6.08 -16.62 20.19
N GLY A 210 -5.61 -16.50 18.95
CA GLY A 210 -4.92 -17.56 18.20
C GLY A 210 -5.82 -18.78 17.92
N ARG A 211 -7.14 -18.59 17.86
CA ARG A 211 -8.11 -19.67 17.63
C ARG A 211 -8.80 -19.46 16.30
N ARG A 212 -9.11 -20.56 15.60
CA ARG A 212 -10.00 -20.50 14.44
C ARG A 212 -11.39 -20.01 14.88
N PRO A 213 -12.10 -19.22 14.06
CA PRO A 213 -13.50 -18.89 14.28
C PRO A 213 -14.33 -20.16 14.50
N ALA A 214 -15.33 -20.09 15.38
CA ALA A 214 -16.14 -21.23 15.78
C ALA A 214 -16.72 -21.99 14.57
N THR A 215 -16.88 -23.30 14.68
CA THR A 215 -17.45 -24.14 13.60
C THR A 215 -18.94 -23.91 13.36
N GLY A 216 -19.62 -23.18 14.24
CA GLY A 216 -21.01 -22.76 14.08
C GLY A 216 -21.10 -21.32 13.59
N GLY A 217 -21.99 -21.06 12.63
CA GLY A 217 -22.35 -19.71 12.18
C GLY A 217 -23.82 -19.41 12.43
N LYS A 218 -24.17 -18.12 12.48
CA LYS A 218 -25.54 -17.64 12.59
C LYS A 218 -26.20 -17.70 11.20
N PRO A 219 -27.37 -18.35 11.06
CA PRO A 219 -28.10 -18.34 9.81
C PRO A 219 -28.78 -16.98 9.59
N ILE A 220 -28.55 -16.36 8.45
CA ILE A 220 -29.16 -15.11 8.00
C ILE A 220 -29.86 -15.38 6.67
N ALA A 221 -31.19 -15.37 6.68
CA ALA A 221 -31.98 -15.47 5.46
C ALA A 221 -32.05 -14.11 4.77
N ILE A 222 -31.81 -14.07 3.46
CA ILE A 222 -31.85 -12.86 2.63
C ILE A 222 -32.68 -13.16 1.39
N THR A 223 -33.64 -12.30 1.08
CA THR A 223 -34.46 -12.43 -0.13
C THR A 223 -33.73 -11.80 -1.30
N THR A 224 -33.46 -12.57 -2.35
CA THR A 224 -32.75 -12.07 -3.53
C THR A 224 -33.57 -11.07 -4.32
N VAL A 225 -32.91 -10.18 -5.04
CA VAL A 225 -33.52 -9.28 -6.02
C VAL A 225 -32.95 -9.52 -7.41
N LYS A 226 -33.63 -8.99 -8.43
CA LYS A 226 -33.20 -9.10 -9.82
C LYS A 226 -32.10 -8.06 -10.09
N ALA A 227 -30.94 -8.51 -10.54
CA ALA A 227 -29.90 -7.65 -11.07
C ALA A 227 -30.26 -7.13 -12.48
N PRO A 228 -29.55 -6.09 -12.99
CA PRO A 228 -29.78 -5.57 -14.34
C PRO A 228 -29.66 -6.63 -15.45
N ASP A 229 -28.75 -7.58 -15.29
CA ASP A 229 -28.54 -8.72 -16.20
C ASP A 229 -29.56 -9.87 -15.99
N GLY A 230 -30.49 -9.72 -15.06
CA GLY A 230 -31.58 -10.66 -14.79
C GLY A 230 -31.29 -11.74 -13.74
N ARG A 231 -30.06 -11.87 -13.25
CA ARG A 231 -29.72 -12.89 -12.24
C ARG A 231 -30.17 -12.50 -10.83
N ALA A 232 -30.33 -13.49 -9.96
CA ALA A 232 -30.58 -13.25 -8.55
C ALA A 232 -29.31 -12.72 -7.87
N ILE A 233 -29.45 -11.66 -7.08
CA ILE A 233 -28.37 -11.08 -6.27
C ILE A 233 -28.87 -10.73 -4.87
N VAL A 234 -27.95 -10.72 -3.91
CA VAL A 234 -28.18 -10.20 -2.56
C VAL A 234 -27.47 -8.86 -2.30
N GLY A 235 -26.52 -8.47 -3.16
CA GLY A 235 -25.79 -7.20 -3.05
C GLY A 235 -24.57 -7.23 -2.14
N ILE A 236 -23.78 -8.30 -2.19
CA ILE A 236 -22.46 -8.34 -1.56
C ILE A 236 -21.38 -8.65 -2.60
N GLN A 237 -20.17 -8.18 -2.34
CA GLN A 237 -18.94 -8.68 -2.93
C GLN A 237 -18.32 -9.66 -1.94
N ALA A 238 -18.18 -10.93 -2.32
CA ALA A 238 -17.44 -11.90 -1.51
C ALA A 238 -15.93 -11.72 -1.75
N ASP A 239 -15.16 -11.80 -0.69
CA ASP A 239 -13.70 -11.65 -0.71
C ASP A 239 -13.00 -12.78 0.03
N VAL A 240 -11.68 -12.84 -0.09
CA VAL A 240 -10.82 -13.79 0.61
C VAL A 240 -10.11 -13.05 1.73
N ASP A 241 -10.21 -13.60 2.93
CA ASP A 241 -9.52 -13.13 4.13
C ASP A 241 -8.55 -14.21 4.63
N HIS A 242 -7.55 -13.79 5.38
CA HIS A 242 -6.45 -14.64 5.82
C HIS A 242 -6.43 -14.80 7.34
N THR A 243 -6.37 -16.05 7.79
CA THR A 243 -6.14 -16.37 9.20
C THR A 243 -4.69 -16.78 9.40
N PHE A 244 -3.95 -15.95 10.15
CA PHE A 244 -2.55 -16.22 10.48
C PHE A 244 -2.41 -17.14 11.69
N PRO A 245 -1.35 -17.98 11.72
CA PRO A 245 -1.09 -18.89 12.83
C PRO A 245 -0.59 -18.20 14.11
N PHE A 246 -0.25 -16.91 14.04
CA PHE A 246 0.22 -16.07 15.14
C PHE A 246 0.03 -14.59 14.77
N THR A 247 0.19 -13.69 15.73
CA THR A 247 -0.08 -12.26 15.54
C THR A 247 1.12 -11.56 14.91
N ILE A 248 0.86 -10.76 13.87
CA ILE A 248 1.82 -9.86 13.22
C ILE A 248 1.15 -8.50 13.12
N ASP A 249 1.61 -7.55 13.93
CA ASP A 249 1.11 -6.18 13.96
C ASP A 249 2.14 -5.25 13.29
N VAL A 250 1.65 -4.40 12.37
CA VAL A 250 2.44 -3.32 11.76
C VAL A 250 1.93 -2.00 12.33
N LYS A 251 2.82 -1.22 12.93
CA LYS A 251 2.45 0.01 13.63
C LYS A 251 3.12 1.22 13.01
N LEU A 252 2.38 1.91 12.17
CA LEU A 252 2.77 3.17 11.55
C LEU A 252 1.56 4.08 11.49
N ALA A 253 1.58 5.14 12.28
CA ALA A 253 0.63 6.24 12.13
C ALA A 253 1.00 7.06 10.88
N ASP A 254 -0.01 7.65 10.24
CA ASP A 254 0.16 8.68 9.22
C ASP A 254 0.96 8.25 7.96
N VAL A 255 0.99 6.95 7.65
CA VAL A 255 1.51 6.40 6.39
C VAL A 255 0.38 5.72 5.63
N GLY A 256 0.24 6.04 4.34
CA GLY A 256 -0.79 5.50 3.46
C GLY A 256 -0.25 4.88 2.17
N GLY A 257 -1.15 4.19 1.44
CA GLY A 257 -0.90 3.61 0.13
C GLY A 257 -0.14 2.27 0.16
N PRO A 258 -0.19 1.47 -0.92
CA PRO A 258 0.18 0.06 -0.88
C PRO A 258 1.69 -0.19 -1.05
N SER A 259 2.48 0.88 -1.14
CA SER A 259 3.84 0.83 -1.69
C SER A 259 4.94 0.35 -0.72
N ALA A 260 4.55 0.04 0.52
CA ALA A 260 5.42 -0.48 1.58
C ALA A 260 5.37 -2.00 1.72
N GLY A 261 4.45 -2.69 1.02
CA GLY A 261 4.19 -4.12 1.19
C GLY A 261 5.43 -5.00 1.09
N LEU A 262 6.30 -4.79 0.10
CA LEU A 262 7.56 -5.53 -0.02
C LEU A 262 8.44 -5.38 1.24
N MET A 263 8.56 -4.16 1.77
CA MET A 263 9.45 -3.87 2.90
C MET A 263 8.90 -4.46 4.20
N PHE A 264 7.59 -4.42 4.42
CA PHE A 264 6.97 -5.13 5.54
C PHE A 264 7.17 -6.64 5.44
N ALA A 265 6.99 -7.22 4.25
CA ALA A 265 7.15 -8.65 4.06
C ALA A 265 8.59 -9.09 4.38
N LEU A 266 9.58 -8.33 3.91
CA LEU A 266 10.99 -8.58 4.22
C LEU A 266 11.31 -8.40 5.71
N GLY A 267 10.72 -7.39 6.37
CA GLY A 267 10.88 -7.21 7.82
C GLY A 267 10.26 -8.34 8.65
N ILE A 268 9.15 -8.91 8.19
CA ILE A 268 8.54 -10.10 8.80
C ILE A 268 9.46 -11.33 8.61
N ILE A 269 10.02 -11.51 7.40
CA ILE A 269 10.98 -12.59 7.13
C ILE A 269 12.18 -12.46 8.07
N ASP A 270 12.80 -11.28 8.14
CA ASP A 270 13.95 -11.00 8.99
C ASP A 270 13.67 -11.39 10.45
N LYS A 271 12.58 -10.87 11.04
CA LYS A 271 12.22 -11.18 12.44
C LYS A 271 11.90 -12.65 12.69
N LEU A 272 11.46 -13.41 11.69
CA LEU A 272 11.11 -14.82 11.79
C LEU A 272 12.26 -15.78 11.42
N THR A 273 13.39 -15.27 10.92
CA THR A 273 14.55 -16.09 10.54
C THR A 273 15.78 -15.78 11.39
N PRO A 274 16.65 -16.77 11.68
CA PRO A 274 17.91 -16.48 12.33
C PRO A 274 18.85 -15.67 11.42
N GLY A 275 19.40 -14.57 11.96
CA GLY A 275 20.41 -13.75 11.29
C GLY A 275 19.86 -12.45 10.72
N ASP A 276 20.75 -11.52 10.42
CA ASP A 276 20.46 -10.20 9.84
C ASP A 276 20.33 -10.31 8.32
N LEU A 277 19.15 -10.09 7.72
CA LEU A 277 19.01 -10.11 6.25
C LEU A 277 19.86 -9.05 5.57
N THR A 278 20.09 -7.90 6.21
CA THR A 278 20.82 -6.77 5.64
C THR A 278 22.33 -6.87 5.83
N GLY A 279 22.78 -7.65 6.82
CA GLY A 279 24.19 -7.78 7.19
C GLY A 279 24.83 -6.47 7.65
N GLY A 280 24.09 -5.65 8.38
CA GLY A 280 24.52 -4.35 8.90
C GLY A 280 24.51 -3.23 7.86
N ARG A 281 24.01 -3.48 6.65
CA ARG A 281 23.99 -2.50 5.57
C ARG A 281 22.72 -1.66 5.61
N PHE A 282 22.79 -0.46 5.02
CA PHE A 282 21.60 0.35 4.81
C PHE A 282 20.93 -0.03 3.48
N VAL A 283 19.84 -0.78 3.57
CA VAL A 283 18.97 -1.11 2.45
C VAL A 283 17.64 -0.39 2.60
N ALA A 284 17.26 0.39 1.60
CA ALA A 284 15.91 0.93 1.48
C ALA A 284 15.16 0.27 0.32
N GLY A 285 13.87 0.51 0.21
CA GLY A 285 13.13 0.02 -0.94
C GLY A 285 11.65 0.38 -0.93
N THR A 286 10.97 -0.06 -1.98
CA THR A 286 9.53 0.10 -2.15
C THR A 286 9.00 -1.01 -3.07
N GLY A 287 7.69 -1.20 -3.06
CA GLY A 287 7.00 -2.13 -3.92
C GLY A 287 5.69 -2.54 -3.29
N THR A 288 4.62 -2.56 -4.08
CA THR A 288 3.45 -3.34 -3.69
C THR A 288 3.81 -4.82 -3.71
N ILE A 289 3.05 -5.63 -2.97
CA ILE A 289 3.23 -7.07 -2.96
C ILE A 289 1.86 -7.74 -2.98
N ASP A 290 1.68 -8.77 -3.81
CA ASP A 290 0.50 -9.62 -3.75
C ASP A 290 0.74 -10.84 -2.84
N ASP A 291 -0.33 -11.58 -2.54
CA ASP A 291 -0.30 -12.77 -1.68
C ASP A 291 0.70 -13.83 -2.16
N LYS A 292 0.99 -13.89 -3.47
CA LYS A 292 1.93 -14.84 -4.09
C LYS A 292 3.38 -14.35 -4.07
N GLY A 293 3.64 -13.21 -3.43
CA GLY A 293 4.95 -12.60 -3.33
C GLY A 293 5.43 -11.92 -4.62
N LYS A 294 4.54 -11.58 -5.56
CA LYS A 294 4.88 -10.77 -6.74
C LYS A 294 5.06 -9.32 -6.32
N VAL A 295 6.18 -8.71 -6.72
CA VAL A 295 6.41 -7.28 -6.49
C VAL A 295 5.80 -6.46 -7.62
N GLY A 296 4.90 -5.55 -7.28
CA GLY A 296 4.20 -4.69 -8.22
C GLY A 296 4.78 -3.26 -8.30
N PRO A 297 4.33 -2.49 -9.30
CA PRO A 297 4.79 -1.12 -9.50
C PRO A 297 4.28 -0.17 -8.42
N ILE A 298 4.93 0.99 -8.31
CA ILE A 298 4.55 2.07 -7.39
C ILE A 298 4.63 3.44 -8.08
N GLY A 299 3.98 4.45 -7.47
CA GLY A 299 4.12 5.86 -7.83
C GLY A 299 5.29 6.56 -7.14
N GLY A 300 5.81 7.63 -7.74
CA GLY A 300 6.80 8.52 -7.12
C GLY A 300 8.19 7.90 -6.89
N ILE A 301 8.62 6.94 -7.71
CA ILE A 301 9.89 6.23 -7.52
C ILE A 301 11.12 7.15 -7.44
N SER A 302 11.17 8.24 -8.22
CA SER A 302 12.29 9.19 -8.17
C SER A 302 12.45 9.79 -6.78
N MET A 303 11.36 10.24 -6.17
CA MET A 303 11.34 10.94 -4.88
C MET A 303 11.67 9.97 -3.75
N LYS A 304 11.24 8.72 -3.89
CA LYS A 304 11.60 7.63 -2.99
C LYS A 304 13.09 7.31 -3.02
N THR A 305 13.72 7.30 -4.21
CA THR A 305 15.17 7.07 -4.29
C THR A 305 15.96 8.22 -3.68
N VAL A 306 15.52 9.47 -3.90
CA VAL A 306 16.11 10.67 -3.25
C VAL A 306 15.96 10.58 -1.73
N GLY A 307 14.75 10.30 -1.24
CA GLY A 307 14.46 10.15 0.19
C GLY A 307 15.26 9.02 0.85
N ALA A 308 15.41 7.88 0.18
CA ALA A 308 16.29 6.81 0.66
C ALA A 308 17.75 7.26 0.76
N ARG A 309 18.26 7.91 -0.29
CA ARG A 309 19.67 8.29 -0.33
C ARG A 309 19.98 9.39 0.69
N SER A 310 19.08 10.36 0.88
CA SER A 310 19.26 11.43 1.87
C SER A 310 19.33 10.90 3.30
N GLN A 311 18.68 9.76 3.58
CA GLN A 311 18.77 9.06 4.86
C GLN A 311 20.00 8.14 4.99
N GLY A 312 20.78 7.97 3.91
CA GLY A 312 22.03 7.20 3.93
C GLY A 312 21.96 5.81 3.31
N ALA A 313 20.85 5.45 2.64
CA ALA A 313 20.76 4.17 1.96
C ALA A 313 21.86 3.97 0.92
N GLU A 314 22.41 2.76 0.89
CA GLU A 314 23.42 2.32 -0.08
C GLU A 314 22.79 1.51 -1.20
N PHE A 315 21.75 0.73 -0.87
CA PHE A 315 20.99 -0.09 -1.80
C PHE A 315 19.52 0.31 -1.76
N PHE A 316 18.87 0.23 -2.93
CA PHE A 316 17.45 0.47 -3.06
C PHE A 316 16.77 -0.67 -3.82
N LEU A 317 15.94 -1.46 -3.13
CA LEU A 317 15.10 -2.49 -3.76
C LEU A 317 14.03 -1.80 -4.61
N THR A 318 14.11 -2.04 -5.91
CA THR A 318 13.30 -1.36 -6.94
C THR A 318 12.44 -2.38 -7.67
N PRO A 319 11.11 -2.19 -7.73
CA PRO A 319 10.25 -3.03 -8.56
C PRO A 319 10.71 -3.01 -10.01
N LYS A 320 10.76 -4.18 -10.65
CA LYS A 320 11.17 -4.34 -12.05
C LYS A 320 10.43 -3.38 -12.99
N ALA A 321 9.15 -3.18 -12.76
CA ALA A 321 8.31 -2.27 -13.55
C ALA A 321 8.71 -0.79 -13.42
N ASN A 322 9.33 -0.39 -12.30
CA ASN A 322 9.78 0.98 -12.05
C ASN A 322 11.23 1.24 -12.46
N CYS A 323 12.01 0.20 -12.78
CA CYS A 323 13.45 0.34 -13.06
C CYS A 323 13.77 1.38 -14.13
N ALA A 324 13.02 1.41 -15.25
CA ALA A 324 13.28 2.35 -16.33
C ALA A 324 13.10 3.81 -15.91
N THR A 325 12.18 4.09 -14.97
CA THR A 325 11.97 5.43 -14.42
C THR A 325 13.03 5.75 -13.37
N ALA A 326 13.30 4.83 -12.44
CA ALA A 326 14.30 5.01 -11.37
C ALA A 326 15.72 5.22 -11.92
N ALA A 327 16.07 4.55 -13.02
CA ALA A 327 17.39 4.63 -13.62
C ALA A 327 17.66 5.95 -14.37
N LYS A 328 16.64 6.79 -14.61
CA LYS A 328 16.83 8.09 -15.28
C LYS A 328 17.58 9.10 -14.41
N ASP A 329 17.36 9.04 -13.10
CA ASP A 329 17.94 9.98 -12.16
C ASP A 329 18.23 9.29 -10.83
N THR A 330 19.21 8.37 -10.85
CA THR A 330 19.62 7.64 -9.65
C THR A 330 20.53 8.52 -8.80
N PRO A 331 20.21 8.79 -7.52
CA PRO A 331 21.06 9.56 -6.64
C PRO A 331 22.48 8.98 -6.52
N LYS A 332 23.51 9.84 -6.53
CA LYS A 332 24.90 9.40 -6.42
C LYS A 332 25.13 8.59 -5.14
N GLY A 333 25.77 7.43 -5.27
CA GLY A 333 26.04 6.52 -4.16
C GLY A 333 24.86 5.62 -3.77
N LEU A 334 23.73 5.68 -4.49
CA LEU A 334 22.63 4.74 -4.34
C LEU A 334 22.70 3.67 -5.44
N ARG A 335 22.68 2.39 -5.06
CA ARG A 335 22.61 1.27 -5.99
C ARG A 335 21.18 0.74 -6.11
N LEU A 336 20.59 0.89 -7.29
CA LEU A 336 19.27 0.30 -7.58
C LEU A 336 19.38 -1.21 -7.79
N VAL A 337 18.62 -1.97 -7.01
CA VAL A 337 18.54 -3.43 -7.06
C VAL A 337 17.18 -3.83 -7.60
N LYS A 338 17.14 -4.47 -8.77
CA LYS A 338 15.90 -4.86 -9.45
C LYS A 338 15.29 -6.10 -8.80
N VAL A 339 14.01 -6.04 -8.44
CA VAL A 339 13.24 -7.17 -7.86
C VAL A 339 11.91 -7.36 -8.60
N ASP A 340 11.53 -8.61 -8.88
CA ASP A 340 10.24 -8.98 -9.50
C ASP A 340 9.35 -9.77 -8.52
N THR A 341 9.97 -10.40 -7.52
CA THR A 341 9.32 -11.18 -6.46
C THR A 341 10.01 -10.97 -5.11
N ILE A 342 9.33 -11.32 -4.02
CA ILE A 342 9.93 -11.34 -2.67
C ILE A 342 11.13 -12.28 -2.59
N GLY A 343 11.11 -13.41 -3.31
CA GLY A 343 12.24 -14.32 -3.40
C GLY A 343 13.47 -13.69 -4.05
N ASP A 344 13.28 -12.81 -5.06
CA ASP A 344 14.39 -12.05 -5.65
C ASP A 344 14.99 -11.07 -4.63
N ALA A 345 14.13 -10.41 -3.85
CA ALA A 345 14.55 -9.48 -2.81
C ALA A 345 15.34 -10.18 -1.69
N VAL A 346 14.87 -11.33 -1.20
CA VAL A 346 15.59 -12.14 -0.21
C VAL A 346 16.96 -12.56 -0.73
N LYS A 347 17.04 -13.08 -1.97
CA LYS A 347 18.33 -13.46 -2.60
C LYS A 347 19.27 -12.26 -2.76
N ALA A 348 18.72 -11.08 -3.08
CA ALA A 348 19.51 -9.86 -3.17
C ALA A 348 20.06 -9.43 -1.80
N LEU A 349 19.24 -9.51 -0.75
CA LEU A 349 19.65 -9.23 0.63
C LEU A 349 20.74 -10.20 1.11
N GLU A 350 20.61 -11.50 0.82
CA GLU A 350 21.66 -12.49 1.11
C GLU A 350 23.02 -12.15 0.46
N LYS A 351 22.99 -11.69 -0.80
CA LYS A 351 24.19 -11.22 -1.51
C LYS A 351 24.76 -9.95 -0.89
N ILE A 352 23.92 -8.99 -0.52
CA ILE A 352 24.34 -7.75 0.17
C ILE A 352 25.02 -8.10 1.50
N ARG A 353 24.38 -8.97 2.29
CA ARG A 353 24.87 -9.46 3.59
C ARG A 353 26.22 -10.14 3.49
N THR A 354 26.46 -10.89 2.43
CA THR A 354 27.73 -11.62 2.20
C THR A 354 28.79 -10.81 1.46
N GLY A 355 28.45 -9.59 1.02
CA GLY A 355 29.35 -8.71 0.26
C GLY A 355 29.48 -9.06 -1.24
N ASP A 356 28.78 -10.09 -1.74
CA ASP A 356 28.72 -10.43 -3.17
C ASP A 356 27.79 -9.47 -3.93
N THR A 357 28.19 -8.21 -3.97
CA THR A 357 27.37 -7.18 -4.61
C THR A 357 27.53 -7.18 -6.13
N ALA A 358 28.60 -7.74 -6.70
CA ALA A 358 28.83 -7.71 -8.15
C ALA A 358 27.68 -8.37 -8.95
N GLY A 359 27.11 -9.46 -8.43
CA GLY A 359 26.02 -10.20 -9.06
C GLY A 359 24.59 -9.72 -8.73
N LEU A 360 24.41 -8.52 -8.16
CA LEU A 360 23.06 -8.00 -7.88
C LEU A 360 22.37 -7.53 -9.18
N PRO A 361 21.10 -7.93 -9.42
CA PRO A 361 20.32 -7.42 -10.53
C PRO A 361 20.21 -5.89 -10.47
N SER A 362 20.56 -5.18 -11.53
CA SER A 362 20.47 -3.71 -11.60
C SER A 362 19.29 -3.23 -12.46
N CYS A 363 18.84 -2.00 -12.18
CA CYS A 363 17.89 -1.27 -13.03
C CYS A 363 18.56 -0.52 -14.18
N GLY A 364 19.87 -0.25 -14.10
CA GLY A 364 20.65 0.35 -15.19
C GLY A 364 21.10 -0.69 -16.21
N PRO A 365 21.46 -0.27 -17.44
CA PRO A 365 22.14 -1.15 -18.39
C PRO A 365 23.40 -1.72 -17.73
N ALA A 366 23.65 -3.02 -17.93
CA ALA A 366 24.83 -3.67 -17.38
C ALA A 366 26.10 -2.99 -17.91
N GLY A 367 26.85 -2.33 -17.04
CA GLY A 367 28.15 -1.72 -17.34
C GLY A 367 28.08 -0.29 -17.89
N ARG A 368 28.54 0.66 -17.07
CA ARG A 368 29.36 1.79 -17.50
C ARG A 368 30.48 1.99 -16.50
#